data_AF-A0A1L7CN83-F1
#
_entry.id   AF-A0A1L7CN83-F1
#
_cell.length_a   1.000
_cell.length_b   1.000
_cell.length_c   1.000
_cell.angle_alpha   90.00
_cell.angle_beta   90.00
_cell.angle_gamma   90.00
#
_symmetry.space_group_name_H-M   'P 1'
#
loop_
_entity.id
_entity.type
_entity.pdbx_description
1 polymer ?
#
loop_
_entity_poly.entity_id
_entity_poly.type
_entity_poly.pdbx_seq_one_letter_code
_entity_poly.pdbx_strand_id
1 'polypeptide(L)' 'MQRILLTEPIRSKEGFYAALGRVRGCANATPRNLDALADFLRENHVKVIVAADLLLEPADYAAIGLVLRDLSIRLVR' A
#
# COMPACT_ATOMS: atom_id res chain seq x y z
N MET A 1 -9.06 -12.89 4.25
CA MET A 1 -8.71 -11.58 4.88
C MET A 1 -7.19 -11.46 4.92
N GLN A 2 -6.59 -10.84 3.90
CA GLN A 2 -5.14 -10.61 3.88
C GLN A 2 -4.80 -9.28 4.56
N ARG A 3 -3.74 -9.32 5.37
CA ARG A 3 -3.14 -8.16 6.03
C ARG A 3 -1.73 -8.04 5.49
N ILE A 4 -1.33 -6.83 5.15
CA ILE A 4 0.02 -6.54 4.70
C ILE A 4 0.79 -5.88 5.84
N LEU A 5 1.97 -6.41 6.15
CA LEU A 5 2.91 -5.80 7.09
C LEU A 5 4.12 -5.28 6.31
N LEU A 6 4.33 -3.98 6.36
CA LEU A 6 5.48 -3.30 5.80
C LEU A 6 6.40 -2.93 6.96
N THR A 7 7.52 -3.65 7.10
CA THR A 7 8.52 -3.43 8.15
C THR A 7 9.70 -2.58 7.69
N GLU A 8 9.78 -2.29 6.39
CA GLU A 8 10.83 -1.45 5.81
C GLU A 8 10.47 0.05 5.91
N PRO A 9 11.48 0.94 6.03
CA PRO A 9 11.25 2.38 6.06
C PRO A 9 10.79 2.88 4.70
N ILE A 10 9.57 3.41 4.65
CA ILE A 10 8.97 3.94 3.43
C ILE A 10 9.05 5.46 3.46
N ARG A 11 9.81 6.02 2.51
CA ARG A 11 10.09 7.46 2.40
C ARG A 11 9.49 8.13 1.16
N SER A 12 9.02 7.34 0.21
CA SER A 12 8.42 7.81 -1.04
C SER A 12 7.29 6.90 -1.48
N LYS A 13 6.40 7.42 -2.32
CA LYS A 13 5.32 6.65 -2.96
C LYS A 13 5.84 5.45 -3.74
N GLU A 14 6.96 5.59 -4.43
CA GLU A 14 7.64 4.49 -5.13
C GLU A 14 8.14 3.42 -4.15
N GLY A 15 8.68 3.83 -2.99
CA GLY A 15 9.06 2.93 -1.91
C GLY A 15 7.86 2.15 -1.37
N PHE A 16 6.72 2.82 -1.21
CA PHE A 16 5.47 2.18 -0.78
C PHE A 16 5.05 1.08 -1.77
N TYR A 17 5.09 1.39 -3.05
CA TYR A 17 4.79 0.43 -4.11
C TYR A 17 5.75 -0.74 -4.16
N ALA A 18 7.06 -0.45 -4.11
CA ALA A 18 8.10 -1.47 -4.11
C ALA A 18 7.94 -2.42 -2.91
N ALA A 19 7.61 -1.89 -1.72
CA ALA A 19 7.37 -2.68 -0.53
C ALA A 19 6.18 -3.63 -0.71
N LEU A 20 5.07 -3.17 -1.32
CA LEU A 20 3.92 -4.03 -1.65
C LEU A 20 4.28 -5.15 -2.62
N GLY A 21 5.10 -4.86 -3.64
CA GLY A 21 5.57 -5.87 -4.59
C GLY A 21 6.47 -6.95 -3.98
N ARG A 22 7.07 -6.69 -2.81
CA ARG A 22 7.88 -7.68 -2.07
C ARG A 22 7.06 -8.55 -1.12
N VAL A 23 5.79 -8.22 -0.90
CA VAL A 23 4.91 -8.99 -0.01
C VAL A 23 4.65 -10.35 -0.66
N ARG A 24 5.19 -11.41 -0.04
CA ARG A 24 4.99 -12.78 -0.52
C ARG A 24 3.51 -13.16 -0.45
N GLY A 25 2.99 -13.72 -1.53
CA GLY A 25 1.60 -14.17 -1.64
C GLY A 25 0.64 -13.15 -2.26
N CYS A 26 1.14 -12.00 -2.72
CA CYS A 26 0.40 -11.13 -3.64
C CYS A 26 0.84 -11.38 -5.08
N ALA A 27 -0.12 -11.38 -6.03
CA ALA A 27 0.15 -11.70 -7.42
C ALA A 27 1.07 -10.67 -8.11
N ASN A 28 2.22 -11.17 -8.58
CA ASN A 28 3.19 -10.75 -9.62
C ASN A 28 3.35 -9.31 -10.15
N ALA A 29 2.57 -8.30 -9.76
CA ALA A 29 2.69 -6.94 -10.26
C ALA A 29 2.84 -5.94 -9.12
N THR A 30 4.06 -5.41 -8.96
CA THR A 30 4.31 -4.22 -8.14
C THR A 30 3.48 -3.06 -8.69
N PRO A 31 2.60 -2.41 -7.90
CA PRO A 31 1.84 -1.27 -8.38
C PRO A 31 2.80 -0.15 -8.83
N ARG A 32 2.48 0.59 -9.89
CA ARG A 32 3.33 1.72 -10.37
C ARG A 32 2.62 3.06 -10.31
N ASN A 33 1.32 3.06 -10.10
CA ASN A 33 0.47 4.25 -9.99
C ASN A 33 -0.67 3.96 -8.98
N LEU A 34 -1.51 4.96 -8.73
CA LEU A 34 -2.60 4.85 -7.74
C LEU A 34 -3.69 3.88 -8.18
N ASP A 35 -3.95 3.77 -9.48
CA ASP A 35 -4.94 2.84 -10.02
C ASP A 35 -4.47 1.39 -9.89
N ALA A 36 -3.22 1.10 -10.26
CA ALA A 36 -2.59 -0.20 -10.07
C ALA A 36 -2.47 -0.56 -8.58
N LEU A 37 -2.30 0.43 -7.70
CA LEU A 37 -2.40 0.21 -6.25
C LEU A 37 -3.81 -0.25 -5.88
N ALA A 38 -4.85 0.42 -6.40
CA ALA A 38 -6.22 0.07 -6.10
C ALA A 38 -6.57 -1.34 -6.58
N ASP A 39 -6.17 -1.68 -7.81
CA ASP A 39 -6.38 -2.98 -8.41
C ASP A 39 -5.64 -4.07 -7.64
N PHE A 40 -4.36 -3.86 -7.32
CA PHE A 40 -3.58 -4.78 -6.50
C PHE A 40 -4.24 -5.07 -5.15
N LEU A 41 -4.71 -4.04 -4.45
CA LEU A 41 -5.33 -4.21 -3.14
C LEU A 41 -6.68 -4.91 -3.22
N ARG A 42 -7.44 -4.67 -4.30
CA ARG A 42 -8.73 -5.29 -4.57
C ARG A 42 -8.56 -6.78 -4.91
N GLU A 43 -7.65 -7.12 -5.82
CA GLU A 43 -7.35 -8.48 -6.26
C GLU A 43 -6.82 -9.34 -5.11
N ASN A 44 -5.94 -8.78 -4.27
CA ASN A 44 -5.40 -9.50 -3.11
C ASN A 44 -6.33 -9.43 -1.88
N HIS A 45 -7.55 -8.89 -2.01
CA HIS A 45 -8.53 -8.78 -0.92
C HIS A 45 -7.94 -8.21 0.39
N VAL A 46 -7.06 -7.21 0.26
CA VAL A 46 -6.37 -6.59 1.39
C VAL A 46 -7.36 -5.73 2.17
N LYS A 47 -7.34 -5.85 3.50
CA LYS A 47 -8.22 -5.04 4.38
C LYS A 47 -7.46 -4.15 5.35
N VAL A 48 -6.21 -4.50 5.65
CA VAL A 48 -5.37 -3.75 6.57
C VAL A 48 -3.94 -3.74 6.04
N ILE A 49 -3.34 -2.56 6.02
CA ILE A 49 -1.92 -2.35 5.77
C ILE A 49 -1.35 -1.77 7.05
N VAL A 50 -0.35 -2.45 7.62
CA VAL A 50 0.40 -2.00 8.78
C VAL A 50 1.77 -1.60 8.29
N ALA A 51 2.13 -0.33 8.41
CA ALA A 51 3.42 0.19 8.00
C ALA A 51 4.17 0.70 9.23
N ALA A 52 5.20 -0.03 9.65
CA ALA A 52 5.92 0.25 10.89
C ALA A 52 6.70 1.58 10.85
N ASP A 53 7.17 1.98 9.66
CA ASP A 53 7.89 3.22 9.46
C ASP A 53 7.51 3.87 8.13
N LEU A 54 6.44 4.66 8.17
CA LEU A 54 5.88 5.37 7.02
C LEU A 54 6.05 6.88 7.17
N LEU A 55 6.92 7.45 6.33
CA LEU A 55 7.13 8.89 6.25
C LEU A 55 7.06 9.33 4.79
N LEU A 56 5.85 9.63 4.33
CA LEU A 56 5.62 10.12 2.98
C LEU A 56 5.46 11.64 2.98
N GLU A 57 5.73 12.27 1.83
CA GLU A 57 5.33 13.66 1.64
C GLU A 57 3.81 13.81 1.81
N PRO A 58 3.30 14.94 2.34
CA PRO A 58 1.88 15.12 2.61
C PRO A 58 0.98 14.90 1.39
N ALA A 59 1.44 15.31 0.20
CA ALA A 59 0.70 15.12 -1.05
C ALA A 59 0.56 13.63 -1.41
N ASP A 60 1.65 12.86 -1.32
CA ASP A 60 1.65 11.42 -1.58
C ASP A 60 0.84 10.65 -0.54
N TYR A 61 0.98 11.02 0.74
CA TYR A 61 0.19 10.43 1.82
C TYR A 61 -1.31 10.66 1.62
N ALA A 62 -1.71 11.88 1.23
CA ALA A 62 -3.11 12.19 0.94
C ALA A 62 -3.62 11.38 -0.26
N ALA A 63 -2.84 11.29 -1.34
CA ALA A 63 -3.23 10.54 -2.54
C ALA A 63 -3.39 9.04 -2.27
N ILE A 64 -2.44 8.42 -1.56
CA ILE A 64 -2.56 7.01 -1.14
C ILE A 64 -3.72 6.83 -0.17
N GLY A 65 -3.86 7.74 0.80
CA GLY A 65 -4.95 7.71 1.78
C GLY A 65 -6.34 7.77 1.16
N LEU A 66 -6.51 8.51 0.05
CA LEU A 66 -7.76 8.55 -0.71
C LEU A 66 -8.09 7.17 -1.32
N VAL A 67 -7.13 6.54 -1.99
CA VAL A 67 -7.31 5.18 -2.57
C VAL A 67 -7.64 4.16 -1.48
N LEU A 68 -6.90 4.19 -0.36
CA LEU A 68 -7.15 3.26 0.75
C LEU A 68 -8.54 3.47 1.36
N ARG A 69 -8.97 4.73 1.51
CA ARG A 69 -10.30 5.06 2.04
C ARG A 69 -11.40 4.58 1.09
N ASP A 70 -11.26 4.81 -0.21
CA ASP A 70 -12.21 4.36 -1.23
C ASP A 70 -12.42 2.84 -1.18
N LEU A 71 -11.32 2.09 -1.02
CA LEU A 71 -11.36 0.63 -0.89
C LEU A 71 -11.69 0.13 0.52
N SER A 72 -11.99 1.04 1.47
CA SER A 72 -12.23 0.72 2.88
C SER A 72 -11.10 -0.07 3.54
N ILE A 73 -9.86 0.23 3.18
CA ILE A 73 -8.64 -0.37 3.70
C ILE A 73 -8.11 0.50 4.83
N ARG A 74 -7.79 -0.13 5.96
CA ARG A 74 -7.20 0.58 7.10
C ARG A 74 -5.69 0.64 6.94
N LEU A 75 -5.14 1.84 6.86
CA LEU A 75 -3.71 2.08 7.02
C LEU A 75 -3.42 2.33 8.50
N VAL A 76 -2.59 1.47 9.08
CA VAL A 76 -2.07 1.62 10.43
C VAL A 76 -0.60 1.96 10.32
N ARG A 77 -0.20 3.00 11.03
CA ARG A 77 1.19 3.38 11.25
C ARG A 77 1.53 3.16 12.71
#